data_AF-A0A971B184-F1
#
_entry.id   AF-A0A971B184-F1
#
_cell.length_a   1.000
_cell.length_b   1.000
_cell.length_c   1.000
_cell.angle_alpha   90.00
_cell.angle_beta   90.00
_cell.angle_gamma   90.00
#
_symmetry.space_group_name_H-M   'P 1'
#
loop_
_entity.id
_entity.type
_entity.pdbx_description
1 polymer ?
#
loop_
_entity_poly.entity_id
_entity_poly.type
_entity_poly.pdbx_seq_one_letter_code
_entity_poly.pdbx_strand_id
1 'polypeptide(L)'
;MRNSARVVRLLLGLLVAGVLLAADDHSRPAQALGADLVLRGGTIYDGSGDKPMVGNVVIRGERIVAVGRHEPEAGDKVIDCEGLAVATGLIDLHTHSDSSLRDPQARRCQNYLLQGCTTMVTGNCGDF
;
A
#
# COMPACT_ATOMS: atom_id res chain seq x y z
N MET A 1 18.65 55.67 -27.51
CA MET A 1 17.70 54.54 -27.72
C MET A 1 18.41 53.17 -27.84
N ARG A 2 19.45 52.87 -27.02
CA ARG A 2 20.31 51.66 -27.18
C ARG A 2 20.27 50.66 -25.99
N ASN A 3 19.48 50.94 -24.94
CA ASN A 3 19.45 50.15 -23.70
C ASN A 3 18.30 49.13 -23.61
N SER A 4 17.21 49.31 -24.34
CA SER A 4 16.01 48.45 -24.25
C SER A 4 16.23 47.04 -24.80
N ALA A 5 17.05 46.87 -25.85
CA ALA A 5 17.30 45.55 -26.45
C ALA A 5 18.21 44.63 -25.60
N ARG A 6 19.04 45.21 -24.71
CA ARG A 6 19.88 44.43 -23.78
C ARG A 6 19.08 43.91 -22.59
N VAL A 7 18.13 44.71 -22.09
CA VAL A 7 17.24 44.33 -20.98
C VAL A 7 16.30 43.22 -21.41
N VAL A 8 15.73 43.28 -22.63
CA VAL A 8 14.84 42.22 -23.15
C VAL A 8 15.59 40.89 -23.37
N ARG A 9 16.85 40.92 -23.83
CA ARG A 9 17.68 39.70 -23.96
C ARG A 9 18.08 39.10 -22.61
N LEU A 10 18.32 39.94 -21.60
CA LEU A 10 18.63 39.48 -20.23
C LEU A 10 17.39 38.84 -19.57
N LEU A 11 16.21 39.44 -19.77
CA LEU A 11 14.94 38.93 -19.25
C LEU A 11 14.51 37.62 -19.94
N LEU A 12 14.72 37.47 -21.26
CA LEU A 12 14.45 36.20 -21.97
C LEU A 12 15.42 35.08 -21.54
N GLY A 13 16.70 35.41 -21.31
CA GLY A 13 17.71 34.44 -20.84
C GLY A 13 17.44 33.93 -19.43
N LEU A 14 16.94 34.79 -18.53
CA LEU A 14 16.54 34.41 -17.18
C LEU A 14 15.28 33.53 -17.15
N LEU A 15 14.35 33.71 -18.10
CA LEU A 15 13.13 32.91 -18.20
C LEU A 15 13.40 31.49 -18.72
N VAL A 16 14.34 31.32 -19.65
CA VAL A 16 14.76 29.99 -20.14
C VAL A 16 15.57 29.24 -19.06
N ALA A 17 16.42 29.95 -18.30
CA ALA A 17 17.16 29.34 -17.19
C ALA A 17 16.21 28.90 -16.04
N GLY A 18 15.18 29.70 -15.73
CA GLY A 18 14.20 29.37 -14.69
C GLY A 18 13.32 28.15 -15.01
N VAL A 19 13.02 27.91 -16.29
CA VAL A 19 12.22 26.74 -16.72
C VAL A 19 13.04 25.44 -16.69
N LEU A 20 14.37 25.49 -16.84
CA LEU A 20 15.23 24.30 -16.70
C LEU A 20 15.51 23.87 -15.25
N LEU A 21 15.31 24.76 -14.27
CA LEU A 21 15.53 24.47 -12.84
C LEU A 21 14.29 23.92 -12.12
N ALA A 22 13.17 23.76 -12.82
CA ALA A 22 11.93 23.17 -12.30
C ALA A 22 11.65 21.76 -12.86
N ALA A 23 12.69 21.05 -13.33
CA ALA A 23 12.61 19.60 -13.43
C ALA A 23 12.78 19.04 -12.02
N ASP A 24 11.65 18.91 -11.30
CA ASP A 24 11.62 18.21 -10.03
C ASP A 24 12.24 16.82 -10.22
N ASP A 25 13.35 16.62 -9.53
CA ASP A 25 14.08 15.38 -9.38
C ASP A 25 13.20 14.33 -8.68
N HIS A 26 12.27 13.74 -9.44
CA HIS A 26 11.45 12.60 -9.01
C HIS A 26 12.24 11.29 -9.02
N SER A 27 13.57 11.36 -9.18
CA SER A 27 14.47 10.21 -9.22
C SER A 27 15.29 10.12 -7.94
N ARG A 28 14.64 10.30 -6.78
CA ARG A 28 15.22 9.72 -5.56
C ARG A 28 15.19 8.20 -5.73
N PRO A 29 16.34 7.49 -5.68
CA PRO A 29 16.30 6.04 -5.62
C PRO A 29 15.40 5.69 -4.43
N ALA A 30 14.39 4.85 -4.66
CA ALA A 30 13.56 4.33 -3.59
C ALA A 30 14.53 3.74 -2.56
N GLN A 31 14.61 4.36 -1.39
CA GLN A 31 15.47 3.86 -0.33
C GLN A 31 14.94 2.46 0.00
N ALA A 32 15.81 1.45 -0.04
CA ALA A 32 15.42 0.06 0.17
C ALA A 32 14.63 -0.04 1.47
N LEU A 33 13.30 -0.15 1.32
CA LEU A 33 12.38 -0.26 2.44
C LEU A 33 12.50 -1.61 3.11
N GLY A 34 13.32 -2.52 2.54
CA GLY A 34 13.60 -3.93 2.86
C GLY A 34 12.34 -4.68 3.25
N ALA A 35 11.79 -5.45 2.33
CA ALA A 35 10.53 -6.15 2.55
C ALA A 35 10.78 -7.54 3.15
N ASP A 36 9.87 -7.98 4.02
CA ASP A 36 9.78 -9.39 4.39
C ASP A 36 8.87 -10.15 3.43
N LEU A 37 7.86 -9.47 2.87
CA LEU A 37 6.88 -10.01 1.94
C LEU A 37 6.38 -8.93 0.97
N VAL A 38 6.29 -9.29 -0.32
CA VAL A 38 5.63 -8.49 -1.36
C VAL A 38 4.49 -9.29 -1.99
N LEU A 39 3.28 -8.74 -1.95
CA LEU A 39 2.16 -9.19 -2.77
C LEU A 39 2.23 -8.45 -4.11
N ARG A 40 2.49 -9.15 -5.20
CA ARG A 40 2.84 -8.54 -6.50
C ARG A 40 1.68 -8.56 -7.48
N GLY A 41 1.41 -7.43 -8.15
CA GLY A 41 0.57 -7.35 -9.33
C GLY A 41 -0.94 -7.49 -9.08
N GLY A 42 -1.37 -7.41 -7.82
CA GLY A 42 -2.78 -7.55 -7.45
C GLY A 42 -3.62 -6.32 -7.76
N THR A 43 -4.93 -6.50 -7.89
CA THR A 43 -5.90 -5.40 -7.88
C THR A 43 -6.20 -5.03 -6.42
N ILE A 44 -5.70 -3.89 -5.98
CA ILE A 44 -5.71 -3.45 -4.59
C ILE A 44 -7.01 -2.70 -4.28
N TYR A 45 -7.73 -3.22 -3.29
CA TYR A 45 -8.90 -2.60 -2.66
C TYR A 45 -8.51 -2.21 -1.22
N ASP A 46 -8.29 -0.93 -0.97
CA ASP A 46 -7.75 -0.44 0.32
C ASP A 46 -8.82 -0.20 1.40
N GLY A 47 -10.09 -0.44 1.08
CA GLY A 47 -11.22 -0.26 1.99
C GLY A 47 -11.78 1.16 2.07
N SER A 48 -11.19 2.14 1.37
CA SER A 48 -11.67 3.53 1.33
C SER A 48 -13.01 3.69 0.57
N GLY A 49 -13.31 2.74 -0.32
CA GLY A 49 -14.41 2.85 -1.29
C GLY A 49 -14.02 3.50 -2.61
N ASP A 50 -12.77 3.97 -2.75
CA ASP A 50 -12.25 4.51 -4.00
C ASP A 50 -12.06 3.42 -5.07
N LYS A 51 -11.82 3.86 -6.32
CA LYS A 51 -11.54 2.95 -7.43
C LYS A 51 -10.25 2.16 -7.14
N PRO A 52 -10.25 0.82 -7.31
CA PRO A 52 -9.07 0.02 -7.05
C PRO A 52 -7.94 0.33 -8.04
N MET A 53 -6.70 -0.01 -7.63
CA MET A 53 -5.51 0.13 -8.46
C MET A 53 -4.72 -1.16 -8.57
N VAL A 54 -4.07 -1.38 -9.71
CA VAL A 54 -3.14 -2.52 -9.87
C VAL A 54 -1.77 -2.12 -9.34
N GLY A 55 -1.18 -2.96 -8.49
CA GLY A 55 0.15 -2.71 -7.95
C GLY A 55 0.59 -3.76 -6.93
N ASN A 56 1.56 -3.37 -6.11
CA ASN A 56 2.18 -4.22 -5.12
C ASN A 56 1.85 -3.75 -3.69
N VAL A 57 1.79 -4.67 -2.74
CA VAL A 57 1.71 -4.37 -1.30
C VAL A 57 2.96 -4.93 -0.62
N VAL A 58 3.68 -4.06 0.08
CA VAL A 58 4.98 -4.35 0.68
C VAL A 58 4.83 -4.40 2.18
N ILE A 59 5.28 -5.50 2.79
CA ILE A 59 5.10 -5.79 4.20
C ILE A 59 6.48 -5.97 4.85
N ARG A 60 6.67 -5.34 6.01
CA ARG A 60 7.80 -5.54 6.91
C ARG A 60 7.27 -5.72 8.33
N GLY A 61 7.62 -6.84 8.96
CA GLY A 61 7.10 -7.26 10.24
C GLY A 61 5.58 -7.29 10.24
N GLU A 62 4.98 -6.50 11.13
CA GLU A 62 3.52 -6.41 11.31
C GLU A 62 2.89 -5.22 10.56
N ARG A 63 3.62 -4.57 9.64
CA ARG A 63 3.16 -3.34 8.97
C ARG A 63 3.28 -3.41 7.46
N ILE A 64 2.31 -2.79 6.81
CA ILE A 64 2.41 -2.41 5.39
C ILE A 64 3.30 -1.17 5.32
N VAL A 65 4.38 -1.23 4.54
CA VAL A 65 5.38 -0.15 4.40
C VAL A 65 5.30 0.59 3.07
N ALA A 66 4.69 -0.02 2.05
CA ALA A 66 4.38 0.63 0.79
C ALA A 66 3.21 -0.05 0.07
N VAL A 67 2.50 0.72 -0.75
CA VAL A 67 1.38 0.28 -1.60
C VAL A 67 1.53 0.95 -2.97
N GLY A 68 1.29 0.20 -4.04
CA GLY A 68 1.34 0.71 -5.42
C GLY A 68 2.63 0.32 -6.13
N ARG A 69 3.38 1.31 -6.65
CA ARG A 69 4.57 1.07 -7.49
C ARG A 69 5.82 0.89 -6.63
N HIS A 70 6.01 -0.31 -6.09
CA HIS A 70 7.26 -0.72 -5.46
C HIS A 70 7.67 -2.08 -6.00
N GLU A 71 8.81 -2.17 -6.65
CA GLU A 71 9.29 -3.42 -7.21
C GLU A 71 9.95 -4.29 -6.12
N PRO A 72 9.72 -5.61 -6.12
CA PRO A 72 10.42 -6.50 -5.20
C PRO A 72 11.95 -6.44 -5.40
N GLU A 73 12.67 -6.46 -4.29
CA GLU A 73 14.13 -6.53 -4.28
C GLU A 73 14.63 -7.99 -4.18
N ALA A 74 15.91 -8.21 -4.49
CA ALA A 74 16.50 -9.53 -4.37
C ALA A 74 16.53 -9.98 -2.90
N GLY A 75 15.87 -11.11 -2.60
CA GLY A 75 15.77 -11.66 -1.25
C GLY A 75 14.38 -11.51 -0.62
N ASP A 76 13.53 -10.66 -1.19
CA ASP A 76 12.15 -10.52 -0.74
C ASP A 76 11.37 -11.82 -0.98
N LYS A 77 10.51 -12.20 -0.05
CA LYS A 77 9.50 -13.22 -0.32
C LYS A 77 8.43 -12.59 -1.20
N VAL A 78 8.16 -13.19 -2.36
CA VAL A 78 7.15 -12.67 -3.30
C VAL A 78 6.00 -13.66 -3.44
N ILE A 79 4.77 -13.14 -3.36
CA ILE A 79 3.55 -13.86 -3.73
C ILE A 79 2.97 -13.18 -4.96
N ASP A 80 2.76 -13.95 -6.03
CA ASP A 80 2.12 -13.46 -7.24
C ASP A 80 0.60 -13.36 -7.04
N CYS A 81 0.05 -12.18 -7.30
CA CYS A 81 -1.36 -11.86 -7.15
C CYS A 81 -1.97 -11.34 -8.46
N GLU A 82 -1.32 -11.52 -9.61
CA GLU A 82 -1.88 -11.12 -10.90
C GLU A 82 -3.26 -11.74 -11.13
N GLY A 83 -4.23 -10.91 -11.55
CA GLY A 83 -5.62 -11.33 -11.75
C GLY A 83 -6.42 -11.57 -10.46
N LEU A 84 -5.80 -11.40 -9.28
CA LEU A 84 -6.44 -11.54 -7.97
C LEU A 84 -6.71 -10.17 -7.31
N ALA A 85 -7.66 -10.17 -6.39
CA ALA A 85 -7.90 -9.04 -5.51
C ALA A 85 -6.97 -9.11 -4.28
N VAL A 86 -6.38 -7.97 -3.94
CA VAL A 86 -5.66 -7.77 -2.66
C VAL A 86 -6.48 -6.77 -1.86
N ALA A 87 -7.05 -7.23 -0.75
CA ALA A 87 -7.92 -6.41 0.10
C ALA A 87 -7.43 -6.38 1.54
N THR A 88 -7.93 -5.44 2.32
CA THR A 88 -7.79 -5.49 3.78
C THR A 88 -8.41 -6.77 4.32
N GLY A 89 -7.85 -7.31 5.40
CA GLY A 89 -8.47 -8.43 6.10
C GLY A 89 -9.87 -8.06 6.59
N LEU A 90 -10.83 -8.99 6.47
CA LEU A 90 -12.21 -8.73 6.86
C LEU A 90 -12.33 -8.64 8.39
N ILE A 91 -13.24 -7.77 8.83
CA ILE A 91 -13.59 -7.58 10.24
C ILE A 91 -15.01 -8.11 10.44
N ASP A 92 -15.14 -9.24 11.13
CA ASP A 92 -16.43 -9.82 11.45
C ASP A 92 -16.96 -9.22 12.75
N LEU A 93 -18.02 -8.42 12.63
CA LEU A 93 -18.59 -7.65 13.74
C LEU A 93 -19.53 -8.50 14.63
N HIS A 94 -19.92 -9.69 14.19
CA HIS A 94 -20.93 -10.47 14.89
C HIS A 94 -20.64 -11.97 14.84
N THR A 95 -19.79 -12.42 15.76
CA THR A 95 -19.42 -13.82 15.89
C THR A 95 -19.84 -14.41 17.22
N HIS A 96 -19.97 -15.73 17.24
CA HIS A 96 -20.11 -16.57 18.43
C HIS A 96 -18.87 -17.48 18.56
N SER A 97 -17.69 -16.87 18.41
CA SER A 97 -16.40 -17.58 18.42
C SER A 97 -15.79 -17.70 19.83
N ASP A 98 -16.44 -17.14 20.86
CA ASP A 98 -15.97 -17.05 22.26
C ASP A 98 -15.49 -18.40 22.81
N SER A 99 -16.30 -19.44 22.66
CA SER A 99 -15.96 -20.81 23.09
C SER A 99 -14.79 -21.39 22.28
N SER A 100 -14.77 -21.15 20.97
CA SER A 100 -13.73 -21.65 20.07
C SER A 100 -12.38 -21.01 20.39
N LEU A 101 -12.35 -19.72 20.72
CA LEU A 101 -11.13 -18.98 21.07
C LEU A 101 -10.48 -19.47 22.38
N ARG A 102 -11.26 -20.07 23.28
CA ARG A 102 -10.77 -20.64 24.54
C ARG A 102 -10.29 -22.08 24.42
N ASP A 103 -10.75 -22.82 23.42
CA ASP A 103 -10.32 -24.19 23.17
C ASP A 103 -9.01 -24.21 22.36
N PRO A 104 -7.90 -24.76 22.88
CA PRO A 104 -6.64 -24.88 22.14
C PRO A 104 -6.74 -25.57 20.77
N GLN A 105 -7.70 -26.49 20.58
CA GLN A 105 -7.89 -27.19 19.31
C GLN A 105 -8.68 -26.34 18.29
N ALA A 106 -9.58 -25.48 18.77
CA ALA A 106 -10.47 -24.68 17.93
C ALA A 106 -10.04 -23.20 17.78
N ARG A 107 -9.14 -22.68 18.64
CA ARG A 107 -8.78 -21.24 18.72
C ARG A 107 -8.17 -20.63 17.48
N ARG A 108 -7.84 -21.45 16.48
CA ARG A 108 -7.43 -20.97 15.16
C ARG A 108 -8.60 -20.43 14.35
N CYS A 109 -9.84 -20.77 14.71
CA CYS A 109 -11.05 -20.26 14.08
C CYS A 109 -10.98 -20.38 12.54
N GLN A 110 -10.58 -21.57 12.07
CA GLN A 110 -10.19 -21.80 10.66
C GLN A 110 -11.30 -21.44 9.68
N ASN A 111 -12.56 -21.65 10.04
CA ASN A 111 -13.70 -21.27 9.23
C ASN A 111 -13.68 -19.76 8.88
N TYR A 112 -13.35 -18.90 9.84
CA TYR A 112 -13.24 -17.45 9.65
C TYR A 112 -12.02 -17.08 8.80
N LEU A 113 -10.86 -17.70 9.09
CA LEU A 113 -9.63 -17.45 8.33
C LEU A 113 -9.79 -17.82 6.84
N LEU A 114 -10.45 -18.94 6.54
CA LEU A 114 -10.70 -19.39 5.17
C LEU A 114 -11.66 -18.48 4.39
N GLN A 115 -12.41 -17.63 5.09
CA GLN A 115 -13.28 -16.60 4.51
C GLN A 115 -12.57 -15.24 4.38
N GLY A 116 -11.33 -15.11 4.84
CA GLY A 116 -10.57 -13.86 4.82
C GLY A 116 -10.78 -12.96 6.03
N CYS A 117 -11.47 -13.44 7.08
CA CYS A 117 -11.59 -12.71 8.34
C CYS A 117 -10.28 -12.73 9.11
N THR A 118 -9.82 -11.55 9.52
CA THR A 118 -8.59 -11.36 10.29
C THR A 118 -8.85 -10.79 11.69
N THR A 119 -10.03 -10.22 11.90
CA THR A 119 -10.48 -9.68 13.18
C THR A 119 -11.92 -10.11 13.43
N MET A 120 -12.23 -10.49 14.66
CA MET A 120 -13.58 -10.90 15.10
C MET A 120 -13.97 -10.11 16.34
N VAL A 121 -15.21 -9.65 16.39
CA VAL A 121 -15.86 -9.11 17.58
C VAL A 121 -16.70 -10.22 18.21
N THR A 122 -16.50 -10.46 19.50
CA THR A 122 -17.13 -11.54 20.28
C THR A 122 -17.97 -10.97 21.43
N GLY A 123 -18.60 -11.81 22.25
CA GLY A 123 -19.48 -11.36 23.33
C GLY A 123 -20.84 -10.86 22.84
N ASN A 124 -21.28 -11.36 21.69
CA ASN A 124 -22.55 -10.98 21.08
C ASN A 124 -23.72 -11.70 21.75
N CYS A 125 -24.89 -11.05 21.80
CA CYS A 125 -26.16 -11.66 22.25
C CYS A 125 -26.14 -12.26 23.67
N GLY A 126 -25.25 -11.79 24.54
CA GLY A 126 -25.10 -12.34 25.90
C GLY A 126 -24.25 -13.61 25.99
N ASP A 127 -23.54 -13.96 24.92
CA ASP A 127 -22.49 -14.99 24.90
C ASP A 127 -21.26 -14.51 25.69
N PHE A 128 -20.58 -15.42 26.41
CA PHE A 128 -19.40 -15.11 27.23
C PHE A 128 -18.41 -16.26 27.30
#